data_AF-A0A1M5ZLJ3-F1
#
_entry.id   AF-A0A1M5ZLJ3-F1
#
_cell.length_a   1.000
_cell.length_b   1.000
_cell.length_c   1.000
_cell.angle_alpha   90.00
_cell.angle_beta   90.00
_cell.angle_gamma   90.00
#
_symmetry.space_group_name_H-M   'P 1'
#
loop_
_entity.id
_entity.type
_entity.pdbx_description
1 polymer ?
#
loop_
_entity_poly.entity_id
_entity_poly.type
_entity_poly.pdbx_seq_one_letter_code
_entity_poly.pdbx_strand_id
1 'polypeptide(L)'
;MTYIEVIDEIDAYNRRRESETKDYMHTRAALDYHLGRLIGIAFNDPKKYPDSFEKAYPHLFKKERKVFDYQEHKAQFAAYAKVHNQQRGGTQK
;
A
#
# COMPACT_ATOMS: atom_id res chain seq x y z
N MET A 1 -12.32 37.25 -5.43
CA MET A 1 -11.59 36.57 -6.52
C MET A 1 -11.01 37.64 -7.41
N THR A 2 -9.74 37.94 -7.23
CA THR A 2 -9.00 38.89 -8.07
C THR A 2 -8.42 38.16 -9.28
N TYR A 3 -8.08 38.88 -10.35
CA TYR A 3 -7.50 38.28 -11.55
C TYR A 3 -6.23 37.46 -11.27
N ILE A 4 -5.45 37.85 -10.26
CA ILE A 4 -4.22 37.16 -9.85
C ILE A 4 -4.55 35.82 -9.19
N GLU A 5 -5.54 35.79 -8.30
CA GLU A 5 -6.01 34.55 -7.64
C GLU A 5 -6.52 33.52 -8.65
N VAL A 6 -7.18 33.96 -9.73
CA VAL A 6 -7.67 33.08 -10.80
C VAL A 6 -6.51 32.48 -11.60
N ILE A 7 -5.47 33.27 -11.90
CA ILE A 7 -4.27 32.78 -12.61
C ILE A 7 -3.51 31.78 -11.73
N ASP A 8 -3.32 32.08 -10.45
CA ASP A 8 -2.65 31.19 -9.50
C ASP A 8 -3.40 29.85 -9.34
N GLU A 9 -4.73 29.88 -9.34
CA GLU A 9 -5.56 28.66 -9.25
C GLU A 9 -5.47 27.81 -10.53
N ILE A 10 -5.46 28.44 -11.71
CA ILE A 10 -5.24 27.76 -13.00
C ILE A 10 -3.84 27.12 -13.03
N ASP A 11 -2.81 27.83 -12.59
CA ASP A 11 -1.44 27.30 -12.58
C ASP A 11 -1.27 26.17 -11.56
N ALA A 12 -1.94 26.24 -10.41
CA ALA A 12 -1.95 25.17 -9.43
C ALA A 12 -2.73 23.94 -9.92
N TYR A 13 -3.79 24.13 -10.70
CA TYR A 13 -4.53 23.06 -11.35
C TYR A 13 -3.68 22.38 -12.44
N ASN A 14 -3.02 23.17 -13.31
CA ASN A 14 -2.16 22.64 -14.36
C ASN A 14 -1.00 21.83 -13.79
N ARG A 15 -0.34 22.33 -12.73
CA ARG A 15 0.74 21.60 -12.05
C ARG A 15 0.28 20.24 -11.50
N ARG A 16 -0.90 20.19 -10.87
CA ARG A 16 -1.49 18.93 -10.35
C ARG A 16 -1.79 17.95 -11.47
N ARG A 17 -2.37 18.45 -12.57
CA ARG A 17 -2.70 17.62 -13.73
C ARG A 17 -1.46 17.06 -14.41
N GLU A 18 -0.38 17.84 -14.50
CA GLU A 18 0.90 17.38 -15.02
C GLU A 18 1.53 16.30 -14.14
N SER A 19 1.50 16.45 -12.80
CA SER A 19 2.01 15.42 -11.90
C SER A 19 1.22 14.13 -12.00
N GLU A 20 -0.11 14.20 -12.03
CA GLU A 20 -0.98 13.02 -12.19
C GLU A 20 -0.71 12.30 -13.52
N THR A 21 -0.51 13.07 -14.59
CA THR A 21 -0.20 12.52 -15.91
C THR A 21 1.17 11.85 -15.91
N LYS A 22 2.18 12.45 -15.27
CA LYS A 22 3.52 11.84 -15.15
C LYS A 22 3.47 10.55 -14.36
N ASP A 23 2.79 10.52 -13.23
CA ASP A 23 2.66 9.32 -12.39
C ASP A 23 1.94 8.20 -13.14
N TYR A 24 0.89 8.54 -13.89
CA TYR A 24 0.20 7.61 -14.79
C TYR A 24 1.14 7.04 -15.85
N MET A 25 1.91 7.89 -16.53
CA MET A 25 2.86 7.48 -17.57
C MET A 25 3.98 6.61 -17.00
N HIS A 26 4.52 6.95 -15.82
CA HIS A 26 5.51 6.13 -15.13
C HIS A 26 4.96 4.75 -14.76
N THR A 27 3.72 4.71 -14.24
CA THR A 27 3.04 3.46 -13.91
C THR A 27 2.84 2.61 -15.15
N ARG A 28 2.39 3.21 -16.25
CA ARG A 28 2.19 2.52 -17.53
C ARG A 28 3.49 1.95 -18.08
N ALA A 29 4.56 2.76 -18.09
CA ALA A 29 5.87 2.33 -18.57
C ALA A 29 6.44 1.16 -17.74
N ALA A 30 6.26 1.19 -16.42
CA ALA A 30 6.67 0.09 -15.56
C ALA A 30 5.90 -1.21 -15.89
N LEU A 31 4.58 -1.11 -16.08
CA LEU A 31 3.75 -2.26 -16.46
C LEU A 31 4.16 -2.83 -17.81
N ASP A 32 4.37 -1.98 -18.82
CA ASP A 32 4.76 -2.41 -20.16
C ASP A 32 6.16 -3.07 -20.15
N TYR A 33 7.11 -2.53 -19.38
CA TYR A 33 8.43 -3.15 -19.19
C TYR A 33 8.34 -4.54 -18.54
N HIS A 34 7.55 -4.66 -17.47
CA HIS A 34 7.37 -5.94 -16.78
C HIS A 34 6.65 -6.96 -17.66
N LEU A 35 5.67 -6.53 -18.47
CA LEU A 35 4.99 -7.37 -19.45
C LEU A 35 5.98 -7.86 -20.52
N GLY A 36 6.76 -6.97 -21.12
CA GLY A 36 7.77 -7.34 -22.11
C GLY A 36 8.81 -8.32 -21.55
N ARG A 37 9.24 -8.11 -20.30
CA ARG A 37 10.13 -9.04 -19.60
C ARG A 37 9.50 -10.40 -19.37
N LEU A 38 8.22 -10.46 -18.97
CA LEU A 38 7.48 -11.71 -18.77
C LEU A 38 7.34 -12.49 -20.08
N ILE A 39 6.99 -11.80 -21.17
CA ILE A 39 6.93 -12.39 -22.51
C ILE A 39 8.32 -12.94 -22.88
N GLY A 40 9.38 -12.15 -22.70
CA GLY A 40 10.75 -12.59 -22.98
C GLY A 40 11.17 -13.84 -22.20
N ILE A 41 10.77 -13.94 -20.93
CA ILE A 41 11.00 -15.14 -20.10
C ILE A 41 10.18 -16.33 -20.62
N ALA A 42 8.90 -16.14 -20.96
CA ALA A 42 8.04 -17.21 -21.45
C ALA A 42 8.59 -17.88 -22.71
N PHE A 43 9.17 -17.11 -23.63
CA PHE A 43 9.71 -17.64 -24.90
C PHE A 43 11.14 -18.19 -24.79
N ASN A 44 12.02 -17.55 -24.00
CA ASN A 44 13.43 -17.95 -23.95
C ASN A 44 13.76 -18.92 -22.80
N ASP A 45 13.04 -18.84 -21.69
CA ASP A 45 13.27 -19.69 -20.51
C ASP A 45 11.93 -20.00 -19.80
N PRO A 46 11.08 -20.84 -20.41
CA PRO A 46 9.73 -21.12 -19.90
C PRO A 46 9.73 -21.73 -18.50
N LYS A 47 10.84 -22.31 -18.04
CA LYS A 47 10.97 -22.84 -16.67
C LYS A 47 10.99 -21.75 -15.60
N LYS A 48 11.39 -20.52 -15.96
CA LYS A 48 11.37 -19.35 -15.07
C LYS A 48 10.03 -18.61 -15.10
N TYR A 49 9.13 -18.98 -16.00
CA TYR A 49 7.80 -18.41 -16.04
C TYR A 49 6.97 -19.00 -14.88
N PRO A 50 6.22 -18.18 -14.12
CA PRO A 50 5.41 -18.69 -13.03
C PRO A 50 4.25 -19.55 -13.58
N ASP A 51 4.26 -20.85 -13.27
CA ASP A 51 3.24 -21.80 -13.73
C ASP A 51 1.86 -21.63 -13.06
N SER A 52 1.81 -20.89 -11.94
CA SER A 52 0.60 -20.69 -11.15
C SER A 52 0.49 -19.28 -10.60
N PHE A 53 -0.76 -18.83 -10.39
CA PHE A 53 -1.06 -17.54 -9.77
C PHE A 53 -0.43 -17.38 -8.38
N GLU A 54 -0.32 -18.47 -7.62
CA GLU A 54 0.33 -18.48 -6.30
C GLU A 54 1.85 -18.24 -6.40
N LYS A 55 2.51 -18.79 -7.43
CA LYS A 55 3.95 -18.53 -7.69
C LYS A 55 4.19 -17.12 -8.21
N ALA A 56 3.28 -16.58 -9.01
CA ALA A 56 3.36 -15.22 -9.54
C ALA A 56 3.12 -14.17 -8.43
N TYR A 57 2.24 -14.48 -7.47
CA TYR A 57 1.80 -13.55 -6.42
C TYR A 57 1.83 -14.22 -5.03
N PRO A 58 3.01 -14.60 -4.53
CA PRO A 58 3.15 -15.42 -3.32
C PRO A 58 2.68 -14.74 -2.03
N HIS A 59 2.52 -13.42 -2.04
CA HIS A 59 2.08 -12.62 -0.88
C HIS A 59 0.62 -12.16 -0.97
N LEU A 60 0.01 -12.25 -2.16
CA LEU A 60 -1.30 -11.67 -2.44
C LEU A 60 -2.44 -12.64 -2.12
N PHE A 61 -2.17 -13.94 -2.26
CA PHE A 61 -3.13 -15.02 -1.98
C PHE A 61 -2.70 -15.92 -0.83
N LYS A 62 -1.82 -15.44 0.08
CA LYS A 62 -1.61 -16.16 1.33
C LYS A 62 -2.97 -16.34 1.96
N LYS A 63 -3.45 -17.59 2.06
CA LYS A 63 -4.53 -17.96 2.97
C LYS A 63 -4.16 -17.30 4.28
N GLU A 64 -4.93 -16.29 4.67
CA GLU A 64 -4.80 -15.68 5.98
C GLU A 64 -4.65 -16.84 6.96
N ARG A 65 -3.52 -16.87 7.66
CA ARG A 65 -3.31 -17.86 8.70
C ARG A 65 -4.43 -17.54 9.70
N LYS A 66 -5.51 -18.33 9.64
CA LYS A 66 -6.60 -18.33 10.62
C LYS A 66 -6.00 -18.74 11.96
N VAL A 67 -5.34 -17.83 12.65
CA VAL A 67 -5.16 -17.87 14.10
C VAL A 67 -5.12 -16.42 14.56
N PHE A 68 -6.31 -15.83 14.62
CA PHE A 68 -6.56 -14.72 15.53
C PHE A 68 -6.43 -15.34 16.93
N ASP A 69 -5.22 -15.36 17.49
CA ASP A 69 -4.99 -15.98 18.80
C ASP A 69 -5.64 -15.10 19.86
N TYR A 70 -6.89 -15.43 20.20
CA TYR A 70 -7.69 -14.71 21.20
C TYR A 70 -6.93 -14.55 22.52
N GLN A 71 -6.01 -15.46 22.83
CA GLN A 71 -5.17 -15.37 24.02
C GLN A 71 -4.17 -14.21 23.96
N GLU A 72 -3.55 -13.97 22.80
CA GLU A 72 -2.62 -12.85 22.59
C GLU A 72 -3.36 -11.50 22.69
N HIS A 73 -4.54 -11.39 22.07
CA HIS A 73 -5.36 -10.18 22.18
C HIS A 73 -5.84 -9.93 23.62
N LYS A 74 -6.26 -10.97 24.35
CA LYS A 74 -6.65 -10.83 25.75
C LYS A 74 -5.49 -10.35 26.61
N ALA A 75 -4.27 -10.84 26.38
CA ALA A 75 -3.08 -10.40 27.08
C ALA A 75 -2.75 -8.93 26.79
N GLN A 76 -2.85 -8.49 25.53
CA GLN A 76 -2.63 -7.10 25.12
C GLN A 76 -3.67 -6.14 25.73
N PHE A 77 -4.96 -6.51 25.71
CA PHE A 77 -6.02 -5.73 26.34
C PHE A 77 -5.85 -5.62 27.85
N ALA A 78 -5.41 -6.70 28.52
CA ALA A 78 -5.11 -6.67 29.95
C ALA A 78 -3.92 -5.75 30.28
N ALA A 79 -2.87 -5.77 29.46
CA ALA A 79 -1.72 -4.88 29.61
C ALA A 79 -2.10 -3.41 29.42
N TYR A 80 -2.89 -3.10 28.38
CA TYR A 80 -3.40 -1.75 28.14
C TYR A 80 -4.28 -1.25 29.30
N ALA A 81 -5.22 -2.07 29.77
CA ALA A 81 -6.09 -1.72 30.89
C ALA A 81 -5.30 -1.43 32.18
N LYS A 82 -4.22 -2.20 32.43
CA LYS A 82 -3.34 -2.00 33.59
C LYS A 82 -2.64 -0.63 33.53
N VAL A 83 -2.08 -0.26 32.38
CA VAL A 83 -1.42 1.05 32.19
C VAL A 83 -2.44 2.19 32.32
N HIS A 84 -3.59 2.06 31.68
CA HIS A 84 -4.64 3.07 31.72
C HIS A 84 -5.22 3.29 33.13
N ASN A 85 -5.36 2.22 33.93
CA ASN A 85 -5.81 2.33 35.32
C ASN A 85 -4.73 2.94 36.25
N GLN A 86 -3.44 2.69 35.99
CA GLN A 86 -2.35 3.34 36.71
C GLN A 86 -2.31 4.85 36.46
N GLN A 87 -2.61 5.28 35.23
CA GLN A 87 -2.68 6.70 34.89
C GLN A 87 -3.87 7.41 35.54
N ARG A 88 -4.99 6.71 35.78
CA ARG A 88 -6.17 7.27 36.49
C ARG A 88 -6.06 7.25 38.01
N GLY A 89 -5.28 6.32 38.58
CA GLY A 89 -5.01 6.27 40.03
C GLY A 89 -4.05 7.33 40.55
N GLY A 90 -3.38 8.08 39.67
CA GLY A 90 -2.47 9.18 40.02
C GLY A 90 -3.13 10.55 40.20
N THR A 91 -4.43 10.67 39.92
CA THR A 91 -5.17 11.94 39.92
C THR A 91 -6.20 12.01 41.06
N GLN A 92 -5.82 11.55 42.25
CA GLN A 92 -6.49 11.91 43.50
C GLN A 92 -5.43 12.19 44.58
N LYS A 93 -4.94 13.42 44.60
CA LYS A 93 -4.45 14.11 45.79
C LYS A 93 -5.06 15.49 45.81
#